data_AF-A0A803KYQ4-F1
#
_entry.id   AF-A0A803KYQ4-F1
#
_cell.length_a   1.000
_cell.length_b   1.000
_cell.length_c   1.000
_cell.angle_alpha   90.00
_cell.angle_beta   90.00
_cell.angle_gamma   90.00
#
_symmetry.space_group_name_H-M   'P 1'
#
loop_
_entity.id
_entity.type
_entity.pdbx_description
1 polymer ?
#
loop_
_entity_poly.entity_id
_entity_poly.type
_entity_poly.pdbx_seq_one_letter_code
_entity_poly.pdbx_strand_id
1 'polypeptide(L)'
;MKFGKRLKQQIQETLPEWRDKFLSYKELKKLVRLISTTTIPPGGDMLPEYGKPESEFVLLLNNQIDKFNTFFMEKEEDFIIRHKELQQRIHRVQNTWGPKGSHPSELCYKEELGMIRKHIVNFHGEMVLLINYSNINYTGLAKILKKYDKRTGSLLRLPFIQKVLEQPFFTTDLISKLIKELEATIEATFPRGVDHEEHVEDSKRKRENNYELLVVGEGIFRNTVAALLTMQDIRRGSSTISHFSLPPLNLPKFEVGQSML
;
A
#
# COMPACT_ATOMS: atom_id res chain seq x y z
N MET A 1 20.24 9.81 -9.67
CA MET A 1 19.22 10.08 -8.61
C MET A 1 17.80 9.87 -9.15
N LYS A 2 17.35 8.62 -9.30
CA LYS A 2 16.02 8.30 -9.89
C LYS A 2 14.87 8.21 -8.86
N PHE A 3 15.19 7.96 -7.58
CA PHE A 3 14.18 7.68 -6.55
C PHE A 3 13.21 8.84 -6.28
N GLY A 4 13.68 10.08 -6.11
CA GLY A 4 12.77 11.21 -5.81
C GLY A 4 11.76 11.50 -6.94
N LYS A 5 12.13 11.25 -8.21
CA LYS A 5 11.19 11.34 -9.34
C LYS A 5 10.17 10.20 -9.30
N ARG A 6 10.62 8.98 -9.01
CA ARG A 6 9.74 7.80 -8.86
C ARG A 6 8.77 7.93 -7.70
N LEU A 7 9.23 8.41 -6.54
CA LEU A 7 8.37 8.68 -5.38
C LEU A 7 7.27 9.68 -5.76
N LYS A 8 7.62 10.75 -6.47
CA LYS A 8 6.63 11.74 -6.92
C LYS A 8 5.60 11.12 -7.88
N GLN A 9 6.05 10.29 -8.83
CA GLN A 9 5.15 9.58 -9.75
C GLN A 9 4.19 8.65 -8.97
N GLN A 10 4.70 7.91 -8.00
CA GLN A 10 3.87 7.04 -7.15
C GLN A 10 2.87 7.80 -6.30
N ILE A 11 3.25 8.96 -5.77
CA ILE A 11 2.33 9.87 -5.08
C ILE A 11 1.24 10.39 -6.06
N GLN A 12 1.51 10.49 -7.35
CA GLN A 12 0.48 10.88 -8.32
C GLN A 12 -0.47 9.71 -8.64
N GLU A 13 0.06 8.49 -8.70
CA GLU A 13 -0.66 7.25 -9.03
C GLU A 13 -1.39 6.62 -7.83
N THR A 14 -1.15 7.08 -6.59
CA THR A 14 -1.90 6.68 -5.39
C THR A 14 -3.18 7.51 -5.20
N LEU A 15 -3.98 7.14 -4.20
CA LEU A 15 -5.20 7.83 -3.81
C LEU A 15 -4.87 9.29 -3.43
N PRO A 16 -5.64 10.28 -3.92
CA PRO A 16 -5.40 11.70 -3.63
C PRO A 16 -5.26 12.02 -2.15
N GLU A 17 -6.06 11.35 -1.31
CA GLU A 17 -6.11 11.51 0.14
C GLU A 17 -4.83 11.04 0.86
N TRP A 18 -4.00 10.22 0.20
CA TRP A 18 -2.80 9.64 0.82
C TRP A 18 -1.54 10.44 0.50
N ARG A 19 -1.64 11.40 -0.42
CA ARG A 19 -0.47 12.04 -1.05
C ARG A 19 0.40 12.84 -0.06
N ASP A 20 -0.22 13.52 0.89
CA ASP A 20 0.43 14.29 1.95
C ASP A 20 1.03 13.38 3.05
N LYS A 21 0.59 12.13 3.12
CA LYS A 21 1.04 11.15 4.11
C LYS A 21 2.36 10.49 3.74
N PHE A 22 2.85 10.63 2.52
CA PHE A 22 4.16 10.09 2.11
C PHE A 22 5.35 10.90 2.66
N LEU A 23 6.53 10.29 2.67
CA LEU A 23 7.78 10.90 3.08
C LEU A 23 8.06 12.23 2.38
N SER A 24 8.31 13.28 3.16
CA SER A 24 8.80 14.59 2.71
C SER A 24 10.28 14.53 2.25
N TYR A 25 10.58 13.68 1.25
CA TYR A 25 11.94 13.38 0.81
C TYR A 25 12.70 14.62 0.30
N LYS A 26 11.98 15.61 -0.23
CA LYS A 26 12.58 16.86 -0.73
C LYS A 26 13.12 17.72 0.42
N GLU A 27 12.40 17.82 1.52
CA GLU A 27 12.77 18.62 2.71
C GLU A 27 13.96 18.00 3.43
N LEU A 28 13.89 16.70 3.72
CA LEU A 28 15.00 15.97 4.32
C LEU A 28 16.27 16.08 3.48
N LYS A 29 16.15 16.05 2.15
CA LYS A 29 17.29 16.23 1.25
C LYS A 29 17.89 17.64 1.29
N LYS A 30 17.09 18.68 1.58
CA LYS A 30 17.60 20.04 1.79
C LYS A 30 18.42 20.08 3.08
N LEU A 31 17.91 19.52 4.17
CA LEU A 31 18.62 19.45 5.46
C LEU A 31 19.96 18.69 5.34
N VAL A 32 19.98 17.53 4.67
CA VAL A 32 21.24 16.80 4.44
C VAL A 32 22.27 17.65 3.69
N ARG A 33 21.84 18.47 2.71
CA ARG A 33 22.76 19.36 2.00
C ARG A 33 23.29 20.46 2.90
N LEU A 34 22.44 21.07 3.73
CA LEU A 34 22.82 22.12 4.67
C LEU A 34 23.85 21.60 5.67
N ILE A 35 23.61 20.42 6.25
CA ILE A 35 24.56 19.76 7.16
C ILE A 35 25.90 19.54 6.46
N SER A 36 25.87 19.02 5.22
CA SER A 36 27.11 18.77 4.45
C SER A 36 27.94 20.03 4.18
N THR A 37 27.30 21.20 4.08
CA THR A 37 27.99 22.49 3.83
C THR A 37 28.51 23.12 5.11
N THR A 38 27.84 22.89 6.24
CA THR A 38 28.24 23.43 7.55
C THR A 38 29.36 22.60 8.19
N THR A 39 29.48 21.31 7.86
CA THR A 39 30.51 20.42 8.41
C THR A 39 31.92 20.62 7.84
N ILE A 40 32.14 21.53 6.88
CA ILE A 40 33.46 21.81 6.27
C ILE A 40 33.88 23.26 6.58
N PRO A 41 34.58 23.54 7.69
CA PRO A 41 35.28 24.81 7.87
C PRO A 41 36.70 24.72 7.27
N PRO A 42 37.13 25.67 6.44
CA PRO A 42 38.55 25.90 6.18
C PRO A 42 39.12 26.67 7.37
N GLY A 43 39.69 25.95 8.34
CA GLY A 43 40.42 26.53 9.47
C GLY A 43 39.69 26.49 10.81
N GLY A 44 39.90 25.41 11.56
CA GLY A 44 40.35 25.44 12.95
C GLY A 44 39.45 25.93 14.10
N ASP A 45 38.44 26.78 13.90
CA ASP A 45 37.68 27.35 15.03
C ASP A 45 36.24 26.80 15.13
N MET A 46 35.97 26.11 16.24
CA MET A 46 34.66 25.53 16.60
C MET A 46 33.69 26.62 17.07
N LEU A 47 32.68 26.94 16.25
CA LEU A 47 31.56 27.81 16.64
C LEU A 47 30.47 27.04 17.41
N PRO A 48 29.72 27.67 18.35
CA PRO A 48 28.68 27.01 19.16
C PRO A 48 27.42 26.56 18.40
N GLU A 49 27.35 26.85 17.10
CA GLU A 49 26.18 26.58 16.25
C GLU A 49 26.23 25.22 15.54
N TYR A 50 27.29 24.45 15.79
CA TYR A 50 27.45 23.07 15.34
C TYR A 50 26.40 22.16 16.00
N GLY A 51 25.52 21.57 15.20
CA GLY A 51 24.52 20.56 15.64
C GLY A 51 23.06 20.94 15.40
N LYS A 52 22.72 22.23 15.26
CA LYS A 52 21.31 22.65 15.00
C LYS A 52 20.70 21.96 13.77
N PRO A 53 21.37 21.89 12.60
CA PRO A 53 20.79 21.27 11.41
C PRO A 53 20.69 19.75 11.51
N GLU A 54 21.55 19.12 12.31
CA GLU A 54 21.52 17.66 12.57
C GLU A 54 20.37 17.30 13.50
N SER A 55 20.17 18.06 14.58
CA SER A 55 19.01 17.93 15.45
C SER A 55 17.70 18.16 14.68
N GLU A 56 17.65 19.16 13.81
CA GLU A 56 16.49 19.41 12.95
C GLU A 56 16.21 18.26 11.98
N PHE A 57 17.25 17.64 11.41
CA PHE A 57 17.11 16.46 10.55
C PHE A 57 16.55 15.26 11.31
N VAL A 58 17.06 14.98 12.51
CA VAL A 58 16.58 13.89 13.37
C VAL A 58 15.14 14.14 13.83
N LEU A 59 14.81 15.38 14.22
CA LEU A 59 13.44 15.77 14.57
C LEU A 59 12.50 15.55 13.39
N LEU A 60 12.86 16.02 12.20
CA LEU A 60 12.04 15.83 11.01
C LEU A 60 11.87 14.35 10.67
N LEU A 61 12.90 13.51 10.82
CA LEU A 61 12.77 12.07 10.62
C LEU A 61 11.76 11.42 11.58
N ASN A 62 11.84 11.75 12.87
CA ASN A 62 10.88 11.23 13.86
C ASN A 62 9.46 11.70 13.53
N ASN A 63 9.26 12.98 13.21
CA ASN A 63 7.95 13.50 12.81
C ASN A 63 7.38 12.80 11.57
N GLN A 64 8.23 12.42 10.61
CA GLN A 64 7.79 11.65 9.45
C GLN A 64 7.37 10.22 9.84
N ILE A 65 8.09 9.57 10.77
CA ILE A 65 7.73 8.25 11.29
C ILE A 65 6.39 8.31 12.03
N ASP A 66 6.20 9.31 12.90
CA ASP A 66 4.95 9.49 13.65
C ASP A 66 3.77 9.74 12.71
N LYS A 67 3.98 10.53 11.64
CA LYS A 67 3.00 10.71 10.58
C LYS A 67 2.62 9.39 9.89
N PHE A 68 3.61 8.54 9.58
CA PHE A 68 3.36 7.25 8.95
C PHE A 68 2.59 6.32 9.88
N ASN A 69 2.97 6.26 11.16
CA ASN A 69 2.32 5.44 12.17
C ASN A 69 0.86 5.87 12.36
N THR A 70 0.61 7.17 12.53
CA THR A 70 -0.74 7.71 12.71
C THR A 70 -1.63 7.32 11.53
N PHE A 71 -1.18 7.62 10.30
CA PHE A 71 -1.95 7.28 9.10
C PHE A 71 -2.15 5.77 8.92
N PHE A 72 -1.11 4.97 9.17
CA PHE A 72 -1.19 3.52 9.00
C PHE A 72 -2.17 2.90 9.99
N MET A 73 -2.10 3.28 11.27
CA MET A 73 -3.01 2.76 12.30
C MET A 73 -4.46 3.17 12.04
N GLU A 74 -4.72 4.43 11.63
CA GLU A 74 -6.06 4.88 11.24
C GLU A 74 -6.64 4.03 10.10
N LYS A 75 -5.82 3.72 9.07
CA LYS A 75 -6.27 2.89 7.95
C LYS A 75 -6.41 1.41 8.32
N GLU A 76 -5.55 0.90 9.18
CA GLU A 76 -5.65 -0.47 9.69
C GLU A 76 -6.95 -0.67 10.48
N GLU A 77 -7.30 0.27 11.36
CA GLU A 77 -8.57 0.23 12.11
C GLU A 77 -9.79 0.31 11.19
N ASP A 78 -9.80 1.25 10.24
CA ASP A 78 -10.85 1.37 9.23
C ASP A 78 -11.03 0.05 8.43
N PHE A 79 -9.93 -0.59 8.05
CA PHE A 79 -10.00 -1.88 7.35
C PHE A 79 -10.56 -3.01 8.23
N ILE A 80 -10.21 -3.06 9.52
CA ILE A 80 -10.79 -4.05 10.44
C ILE A 80 -12.32 -3.87 10.52
N ILE A 81 -12.78 -2.64 10.68
CA ILE A 81 -14.22 -2.32 10.78
C ILE A 81 -14.93 -2.71 9.48
N ARG A 82 -14.44 -2.24 8.33
CA ARG A 82 -15.03 -2.54 7.02
C ARG A 82 -15.03 -4.03 6.69
N HIS A 83 -13.99 -4.76 7.08
CA HIS A 83 -13.95 -6.22 6.93
C HIS A 83 -15.09 -6.89 7.69
N LYS A 84 -15.32 -6.50 8.96
CA LYS A 84 -16.39 -7.05 9.78
C LYS A 84 -17.78 -6.73 9.23
N GLU A 85 -18.00 -5.49 8.80
CA GLU A 85 -19.26 -5.07 8.17
C GLU A 85 -19.56 -5.83 6.88
N LEU A 86 -18.52 -6.05 6.07
CA LEU A 86 -18.64 -6.84 4.83
C LEU A 86 -19.04 -8.28 5.12
N GLN A 87 -18.42 -8.95 6.10
CA GLN A 87 -18.80 -10.29 6.53
C GLN A 87 -20.26 -10.37 6.99
N GLN A 88 -20.71 -9.39 7.77
CA GLN A 88 -22.09 -9.29 8.22
C GLN A 88 -23.06 -9.09 7.05
N ARG A 89 -22.70 -8.25 6.07
CA ARG A 89 -23.49 -8.03 4.86
C ARG A 89 -23.63 -9.31 4.04
N ILE A 90 -22.54 -10.06 3.85
CA ILE A 90 -22.57 -11.35 3.14
C ILE A 90 -23.52 -12.32 3.84
N HIS A 91 -23.39 -12.48 5.15
CA HIS A 91 -24.26 -13.37 5.92
C HIS A 91 -25.74 -12.96 5.85
N ARG A 92 -26.03 -11.66 5.92
CA ARG A 92 -27.40 -11.13 5.77
C ARG A 92 -27.99 -11.46 4.40
N VAL A 93 -27.23 -11.26 3.33
CA VAL A 93 -27.68 -11.55 1.96
C VAL A 93 -27.96 -13.05 1.79
N GLN A 94 -27.07 -13.92 2.29
CA GLN A 94 -27.24 -15.37 2.28
C GLN A 94 -28.50 -15.82 3.04
N ASN A 95 -28.72 -15.29 4.25
CA ASN A 95 -29.85 -15.68 5.09
C ASN A 95 -31.18 -15.06 4.65
N THR A 96 -31.16 -13.95 3.91
CA THR A 96 -32.40 -13.30 3.44
C THR A 96 -32.80 -13.86 2.10
N TRP A 97 -31.92 -13.74 1.11
CA TRP A 97 -32.23 -13.96 -0.30
C TRP A 97 -31.66 -15.27 -0.87
N GLY A 98 -30.74 -15.92 -0.14
CA GLY A 98 -30.14 -17.16 -0.58
C GLY A 98 -31.13 -18.33 -0.67
N PRO A 99 -30.73 -19.48 -1.24
CA PRO A 99 -31.61 -20.62 -1.50
C PRO A 99 -32.28 -21.21 -0.24
N LYS A 100 -31.66 -21.02 0.93
CA LYS A 100 -32.17 -21.45 2.25
C LYS A 100 -32.55 -20.26 3.14
N GLY A 101 -32.74 -19.08 2.55
CA GLY A 101 -33.02 -17.85 3.26
C GLY A 101 -34.49 -17.68 3.66
N SER A 102 -34.78 -16.65 4.44
CA SER A 102 -36.14 -16.32 4.88
C SER A 102 -37.03 -15.81 3.74
N HIS A 103 -36.46 -15.19 2.71
CA HIS A 103 -37.15 -14.66 1.53
C HIS A 103 -36.34 -14.98 0.26
N PRO A 104 -36.27 -16.26 -0.18
CA PRO A 104 -35.45 -16.64 -1.32
C PRO A 104 -35.83 -15.86 -2.59
N SER A 105 -34.85 -15.20 -3.21
CA SER A 105 -35.01 -14.53 -4.51
C SER A 105 -33.69 -14.60 -5.25
N GLU A 106 -33.67 -15.35 -6.34
CA GLU A 106 -32.47 -15.53 -7.16
C GLU A 106 -31.98 -14.20 -7.75
N LEU A 107 -32.91 -13.35 -8.22
CA LEU A 107 -32.58 -12.05 -8.79
C LEU A 107 -31.92 -11.13 -7.74
N CYS A 108 -32.57 -10.93 -6.59
CA CYS A 108 -32.05 -10.06 -5.54
C CYS A 108 -30.74 -10.61 -4.95
N TYR A 109 -30.62 -11.94 -4.83
CA TYR A 109 -29.40 -12.58 -4.36
C TYR A 109 -28.22 -12.33 -5.31
N LYS A 110 -28.43 -12.52 -6.62
CA LYS A 110 -27.39 -12.31 -7.64
C LYS A 110 -26.96 -10.84 -7.74
N GLU A 111 -27.91 -9.90 -7.68
CA GLU A 111 -27.62 -8.47 -7.70
C GLU A 111 -26.79 -8.03 -6.49
N GLU A 112 -27.21 -8.39 -5.28
CA GLU A 112 -26.48 -8.04 -4.05
C GLU A 112 -25.10 -8.70 -3.99
N LEU A 113 -24.98 -9.95 -4.43
CA LEU A 113 -23.68 -10.62 -4.55
C LEU A 113 -22.76 -9.93 -5.57
N GLY A 114 -23.30 -9.43 -6.69
CA GLY A 114 -22.53 -8.62 -7.64
C GLY A 114 -21.99 -7.34 -7.01
N MET A 115 -22.80 -6.66 -6.20
CA MET A 115 -22.37 -5.46 -5.46
C MET A 115 -21.32 -5.78 -4.40
N ILE A 116 -21.48 -6.89 -3.68
CA ILE A 116 -20.50 -7.40 -2.72
C ILE A 116 -19.18 -7.72 -3.42
N ARG A 117 -19.21 -8.40 -4.57
CA ARG A 117 -18.00 -8.72 -5.36
C ARG A 117 -17.25 -7.45 -5.74
N LYS A 118 -17.95 -6.43 -6.24
CA LYS A 118 -17.33 -5.13 -6.58
C LYS A 118 -16.70 -4.45 -5.36
N HIS A 119 -17.39 -4.47 -4.22
CA HIS A 119 -16.87 -3.89 -2.99
C HIS A 119 -15.60 -4.62 -2.51
N ILE A 120 -15.61 -5.95 -2.52
CA ILE A 120 -14.46 -6.80 -2.20
C ILE A 120 -13.24 -6.43 -3.05
N VAL A 121 -13.39 -6.32 -4.37
CA VAL A 121 -12.27 -6.03 -5.28
C VAL A 121 -11.64 -4.66 -4.96
N ASN A 122 -12.48 -3.64 -4.76
CA ASN A 122 -12.01 -2.30 -4.39
C ASN A 122 -11.31 -2.31 -3.03
N PHE A 123 -11.93 -2.95 -2.04
CA PHE A 123 -11.40 -3.03 -0.68
C PHE A 123 -10.06 -3.79 -0.62
N HIS A 124 -9.94 -4.88 -1.37
CA HIS A 124 -8.68 -5.58 -1.57
C HIS A 124 -7.60 -4.66 -2.15
N GLY A 125 -7.93 -3.90 -3.20
CA GLY A 125 -7.00 -2.94 -3.81
C GLY A 125 -6.51 -1.88 -2.81
N GLU A 126 -7.40 -1.35 -1.97
CA GLU A 126 -7.02 -0.41 -0.91
C GLU A 126 -6.04 -1.02 0.11
N MET A 127 -6.24 -2.27 0.53
CA MET A 127 -5.31 -2.97 1.42
C MET A 127 -3.93 -3.15 0.78
N VAL A 128 -3.88 -3.53 -0.50
CA VAL A 128 -2.62 -3.65 -1.24
C VAL A 128 -1.91 -2.29 -1.37
N LEU A 129 -2.67 -1.21 -1.59
CA LEU A 129 -2.11 0.15 -1.62
C LEU A 129 -1.49 0.51 -0.26
N LEU A 130 -2.07 0.11 0.88
CA LEU A 130 -1.52 0.39 2.21
C LEU A 130 -0.19 -0.36 2.45
N ILE A 131 -0.11 -1.62 2.01
CA ILE A 131 1.15 -2.38 2.01
C ILE A 131 2.21 -1.68 1.16
N ASN A 132 1.83 -1.19 -0.03
CA ASN A 132 2.76 -0.43 -0.87
C ASN A 132 3.20 0.89 -0.22
N TYR A 133 2.28 1.61 0.43
CA TYR A 133 2.58 2.82 1.19
C TYR A 133 3.68 2.58 2.22
N SER A 134 3.56 1.51 3.03
CA SER A 134 4.58 1.10 3.99
C SER A 134 5.95 0.89 3.32
N ASN A 135 5.98 0.08 2.25
CA ASN A 135 7.20 -0.25 1.51
C ASN A 135 7.90 0.98 0.92
N ILE A 136 7.14 1.90 0.32
CA ILE A 136 7.68 3.12 -0.29
C ILE A 136 8.28 4.04 0.77
N ASN A 137 7.58 4.25 1.88
CA ASN A 137 8.05 5.12 2.97
C ASN A 137 9.29 4.53 3.64
N TYR A 138 9.32 3.24 3.93
CA TYR A 138 10.51 2.53 4.41
C TYR A 138 11.70 2.68 3.45
N THR A 139 11.47 2.46 2.15
CA THR A 139 12.49 2.65 1.12
C THR A 139 13.03 4.09 1.12
N GLY A 140 12.13 5.06 1.29
CA GLY A 140 12.46 6.47 1.36
C GLY A 140 13.36 6.79 2.55
N LEU A 141 13.02 6.29 3.74
CA LEU A 141 13.80 6.39 4.98
C LEU A 141 15.20 5.78 4.79
N ALA A 142 15.27 4.53 4.32
CA ALA A 142 16.55 3.87 4.07
C ALA A 142 17.45 4.64 3.08
N LYS A 143 16.85 5.22 2.03
CA LYS A 143 17.61 6.00 1.03
C LYS A 143 18.04 7.37 1.53
N ILE A 144 17.26 8.04 2.38
CA ILE A 144 17.66 9.34 2.93
C ILE A 144 18.71 9.18 4.03
N LEU A 145 18.58 8.15 4.87
CA LEU A 145 19.59 7.79 5.88
C LEU A 145 20.91 7.38 5.21
N LYS A 146 20.89 6.53 4.17
CA LYS A 146 22.10 6.23 3.38
C LYS A 146 22.72 7.49 2.77
N LYS A 147 21.91 8.48 2.40
CA LYS A 147 22.41 9.74 1.86
C LYS A 147 23.07 10.60 2.94
N TYR A 148 22.48 10.65 4.13
CA TYR A 148 23.02 11.33 5.30
C TYR A 148 24.42 10.80 5.62
N ASP A 149 24.53 9.49 5.92
CA ASP A 149 25.81 8.84 6.26
C ASP A 149 26.90 9.06 5.19
N LYS A 150 26.54 8.93 3.90
CA LYS A 150 27.49 9.14 2.80
C LYS A 150 28.01 10.59 2.72
N ARG A 151 27.23 11.56 3.20
CA ARG A 151 27.54 12.99 3.08
C ARG A 151 28.22 13.54 4.31
N THR A 152 27.87 13.05 5.50
CA THR A 152 28.39 13.54 6.78
C THR A 152 29.50 12.65 7.34
N GLY A 153 29.64 11.41 6.85
CA GLY A 153 30.55 10.42 7.44
C GLY A 153 30.02 9.78 8.73
N SER A 154 28.83 10.18 9.19
CA SER A 154 28.16 9.62 10.36
C SER A 154 27.61 8.21 10.10
N LEU A 155 27.26 7.51 11.18
CA LEU A 155 26.68 6.15 11.15
C LEU A 155 25.23 6.15 11.67
N LEU A 156 24.40 7.09 11.21
CA LEU A 156 23.04 7.27 11.71
C LEU A 156 22.07 6.20 11.17
N ARG A 157 22.35 5.65 9.99
CA ARG A 157 21.43 4.74 9.31
C ARG A 157 21.11 3.47 10.11
N LEU A 158 22.12 2.80 10.65
CA LEU A 158 21.94 1.51 11.32
C LEU A 158 20.96 1.61 12.51
N PRO A 159 21.20 2.48 13.52
CA PRO A 159 20.30 2.59 14.67
C PRO A 159 18.90 3.05 14.26
N PHE A 160 18.78 3.95 13.28
CA PHE A 160 17.46 4.39 12.81
C PHE A 160 16.68 3.28 12.10
N ILE A 161 17.34 2.45 11.28
CA ILE A 161 16.66 1.35 10.60
C ILE A 161 16.16 0.32 11.62
N GLN A 162 16.96 -0.02 12.64
CA GLN A 162 16.51 -0.92 13.71
C GLN A 162 15.25 -0.38 14.39
N LYS A 163 15.23 0.90 14.77
CA LYS A 163 14.03 1.56 15.31
C LYS A 163 12.83 1.49 14.36
N VAL A 164 13.05 1.68 13.05
CA VAL A 164 12.00 1.71 12.03
C VAL A 164 11.36 0.33 11.83
N LEU A 165 12.12 -0.76 11.95
CA LEU A 165 11.59 -2.12 11.78
C LEU A 165 10.55 -2.50 12.85
N GLU A 166 10.55 -1.81 13.98
CA GLU A 166 9.61 -2.02 15.10
C GLU A 166 8.41 -1.07 15.05
N GLN A 167 8.32 -0.20 14.03
CA GLN A 167 7.25 0.79 13.95
C GLN A 167 5.95 0.21 13.37
N PRO A 168 4.77 0.64 13.86
CA PRO A 168 3.47 0.20 13.37
C PRO A 168 3.31 0.27 11.85
N PHE A 169 3.79 1.34 11.21
CA PHE A 169 3.67 1.47 9.76
C PHE A 169 4.43 0.38 8.97
N PHE A 170 5.39 -0.31 9.59
CA PHE A 170 6.19 -1.37 8.98
C PHE A 170 5.63 -2.77 9.24
N THR A 171 4.87 -2.96 10.32
CA THR A 171 4.27 -4.25 10.69
C THR A 171 2.97 -4.49 9.92
N THR A 172 3.07 -5.06 8.72
CA THR A 172 1.91 -5.24 7.81
C THR A 172 1.21 -6.59 7.94
N ASP A 173 1.52 -7.37 8.98
CA ASP A 173 1.04 -8.75 9.13
C ASP A 173 -0.48 -8.84 9.25
N LEU A 174 -1.09 -7.91 9.99
CA LEU A 174 -2.54 -7.86 10.16
C LEU A 174 -3.25 -7.57 8.83
N ILE A 175 -2.79 -6.58 8.07
CA ILE A 175 -3.32 -6.29 6.72
C ILE A 175 -3.19 -7.52 5.82
N SER A 176 -2.06 -8.22 5.89
CA SER A 176 -1.81 -9.41 5.08
C SER A 176 -2.73 -10.57 5.47
N LYS A 177 -3.11 -10.67 6.75
CA LYS A 177 -4.11 -11.61 7.25
C LYS A 177 -5.52 -11.26 6.75
N LEU A 178 -5.93 -9.99 6.85
CA LEU A 178 -7.24 -9.52 6.36
C LEU A 178 -7.40 -9.78 4.85
N ILE A 179 -6.35 -9.59 4.05
CA ILE A 179 -6.35 -9.92 2.63
C ILE A 179 -6.64 -11.41 2.41
N LYS A 180 -5.93 -12.30 3.11
CA LYS A 180 -6.12 -13.76 2.98
C LYS A 180 -7.52 -14.20 3.40
N GLU A 181 -8.06 -13.61 4.47
CA GLU A 181 -9.42 -13.89 4.93
C GLU A 181 -10.46 -13.44 3.89
N LEU A 182 -10.22 -12.29 3.25
CA LEU A 182 -11.06 -11.78 2.18
C LEU A 182 -10.96 -12.65 0.91
N GLU A 183 -9.77 -13.09 0.53
CA GLU A 183 -9.55 -14.06 -0.58
C GLU A 183 -10.31 -15.38 -0.34
N ALA A 184 -10.23 -15.93 0.87
CA ALA A 184 -10.98 -17.14 1.24
C ALA A 184 -12.50 -16.92 1.22
N THR A 185 -12.96 -15.74 1.64
CA THR A 185 -14.38 -15.36 1.59
C THR A 185 -14.88 -15.29 0.15
N ILE A 186 -14.07 -14.76 -0.78
CA ILE A 186 -14.38 -14.74 -2.21
C ILE A 186 -14.55 -16.16 -2.73
N GLU A 187 -13.58 -17.04 -2.47
CA GLU A 187 -13.60 -18.41 -2.97
C GLU A 187 -14.82 -19.19 -2.47
N ALA A 188 -15.22 -18.97 -1.21
CA ALA A 188 -16.41 -19.58 -0.62
C ALA A 188 -17.73 -19.00 -1.17
N THR A 189 -17.77 -17.69 -1.45
CA THR A 189 -19.00 -17.00 -1.88
C THR A 189 -19.20 -17.06 -3.40
N PHE A 190 -18.11 -17.19 -4.15
CA PHE A 190 -18.08 -17.23 -5.61
C PHE A 190 -17.23 -18.42 -6.08
N PRO A 191 -17.71 -19.66 -5.95
CA PRO A 191 -17.00 -20.84 -6.45
C PRO A 191 -16.71 -20.66 -7.94
N ARG A 192 -15.48 -20.99 -8.36
CA ARG A 192 -15.06 -20.98 -9.77
C ARG A 192 -15.88 -22.02 -10.55
N GLY A 193 -17.07 -21.65 -11.01
CA GLY A 193 -17.90 -22.52 -11.82
C GLY A 193 -19.38 -22.19 -11.78
N VAL A 194 -19.80 -21.08 -12.37
CA VAL A 194 -21.15 -20.93 -12.95
C VAL A 194 -21.22 -19.92 -14.11
N ASP A 195 -20.16 -19.76 -14.92
CA ASP A 195 -20.21 -18.90 -16.13
C ASP A 195 -19.84 -19.65 -17.43
N HIS A 196 -19.68 -20.97 -17.40
CA HIS A 196 -19.27 -21.74 -18.59
C HIS A 196 -20.35 -22.56 -19.29
N GLU A 197 -21.58 -22.64 -18.78
CA GLU A 197 -22.64 -23.41 -19.43
C GLU A 197 -23.98 -22.70 -19.28
N GLU A 198 -24.28 -21.74 -20.18
CA GLU A 198 -25.60 -21.56 -20.81
C GLU A 198 -25.61 -20.30 -21.70
N HIS A 199 -26.01 -20.52 -22.96
CA HIS A 199 -26.25 -19.54 -24.04
C HIS A 199 -25.05 -19.01 -24.86
N VAL A 200 -24.70 -19.80 -25.87
CA VAL A 200 -23.77 -19.52 -26.98
C VAL A 200 -24.25 -18.44 -27.97
N GLU A 201 -25.44 -17.83 -27.85
CA GLU A 201 -26.00 -17.06 -28.98
C GLU A 201 -26.39 -15.59 -28.79
N ASP A 202 -26.05 -14.92 -27.68
CA ASP A 202 -26.32 -13.47 -27.52
C ASP A 202 -25.05 -12.63 -27.23
N SER A 203 -23.97 -12.97 -27.94
CA SER A 203 -22.59 -12.51 -27.69
C SER A 203 -22.28 -11.05 -28.07
N LYS A 204 -23.28 -10.22 -28.37
CA LYS A 204 -23.05 -8.81 -28.76
C LYS A 204 -23.66 -7.75 -27.85
N ARG A 205 -24.73 -8.02 -27.10
CA ARG A 205 -25.36 -7.02 -26.22
C ARG A 205 -24.94 -7.10 -24.74
N LYS A 206 -24.42 -8.24 -24.27
CA LYS A 206 -23.89 -8.37 -22.89
C LYS A 206 -22.47 -7.81 -22.71
N ARG A 207 -21.76 -7.49 -23.79
CA ARG A 207 -20.33 -7.10 -23.76
C ARG A 207 -20.00 -5.65 -23.41
N GLU A 208 -20.76 -4.62 -23.73
CA GLU A 208 -22.15 -4.35 -23.38
C GLU A 208 -22.17 -3.82 -21.94
N ASN A 209 -23.09 -4.31 -21.13
CA ASN A 209 -23.20 -3.89 -19.74
C ASN A 209 -22.03 -4.32 -18.83
N ASN A 210 -21.19 -5.27 -19.26
CA ASN A 210 -20.00 -5.68 -18.48
C ASN A 210 -18.89 -4.63 -18.51
N TYR A 211 -18.79 -3.81 -19.56
CA TYR A 211 -17.83 -2.72 -19.60
C TYR A 211 -18.19 -1.58 -18.63
N GLU A 212 -19.48 -1.41 -18.26
CA GLU A 212 -19.94 -0.36 -17.35
C GLU A 212 -19.65 -0.70 -15.87
N LEU A 213 -19.71 -1.99 -15.51
CA LEU A 213 -19.38 -2.48 -14.16
C LEU A 213 -17.88 -2.36 -13.85
N LEU A 214 -17.04 -2.47 -14.88
CA LEU A 214 -15.58 -2.31 -14.85
C LEU A 214 -15.11 -0.85 -14.63
N VAL A 215 -15.93 0.15 -14.96
CA VAL A 215 -15.51 1.58 -14.98
C VAL A 215 -15.15 2.13 -13.59
N VAL A 216 -15.78 1.64 -12.51
CA VAL A 216 -15.47 2.12 -11.15
C VAL A 216 -14.28 1.37 -10.53
N GLY A 217 -14.01 0.14 -11.00
CA GLY A 217 -12.84 -0.65 -10.59
C GLY A 217 -11.53 -0.19 -11.25
N GLU A 218 -11.61 0.51 -12.39
CA GLU A 218 -10.44 0.98 -13.13
C GLU A 218 -9.49 1.83 -12.29
N GLY A 219 -10.00 2.72 -11.43
CA GLY A 219 -9.16 3.63 -10.64
C GLY A 219 -8.29 2.91 -9.61
N ILE A 220 -8.91 2.16 -8.70
CA ILE A 220 -8.19 1.46 -7.62
C ILE A 220 -7.36 0.31 -8.18
N PHE A 221 -7.89 -0.45 -9.15
CA PHE A 221 -7.14 -1.52 -9.80
C PHE A 221 -5.92 -0.99 -10.53
N ARG A 222 -6.06 0.07 -11.35
CA ARG A 222 -4.92 0.72 -12.02
C ARG A 222 -3.90 1.25 -11.03
N ASN A 223 -4.35 1.88 -9.95
CA ASN A 223 -3.45 2.37 -8.90
C ASN A 223 -2.71 1.21 -8.22
N THR A 224 -3.38 0.10 -7.97
CA THR A 224 -2.82 -1.13 -7.38
C THR A 224 -1.78 -1.76 -8.31
N VAL A 225 -2.09 -1.87 -9.60
CA VAL A 225 -1.15 -2.38 -10.62
C VAL A 225 0.07 -1.47 -10.73
N ALA A 226 -0.12 -0.14 -10.77
CA ALA A 226 0.98 0.82 -10.81
C ALA A 226 1.87 0.75 -9.56
N ALA A 227 1.26 0.54 -8.38
CA ALA A 227 1.95 0.29 -7.12
C ALA A 227 2.82 -0.97 -7.18
N LEU A 228 2.25 -2.09 -7.64
CA LEU A 228 2.95 -3.38 -7.76
C LEU A 228 4.14 -3.30 -8.75
N LEU A 229 3.92 -2.71 -9.93
CA LEU A 229 4.97 -2.51 -10.93
C LEU A 229 6.11 -1.67 -10.38
N THR A 230 5.79 -0.60 -9.64
CA THR A 230 6.82 0.24 -9.05
C THR A 230 7.59 -0.47 -7.94
N MET A 231 6.95 -1.31 -7.13
CA MET A 231 7.68 -2.16 -6.18
C MET A 231 8.66 -3.09 -6.90
N GLN A 232 8.24 -3.71 -8.01
CA GLN A 232 9.10 -4.56 -8.81
C GLN A 232 10.32 -3.78 -9.35
N ASP A 233 10.11 -2.56 -9.85
CA ASP A 233 11.16 -1.70 -10.39
C ASP A 233 12.09 -1.08 -9.35
N ILE A 234 11.60 -0.80 -8.14
CA ILE A 234 12.42 -0.36 -7.01
C ILE A 234 13.37 -1.50 -6.59
N ARG A 235 12.89 -2.75 -6.64
CA ARG A 235 13.66 -3.95 -6.29
C ARG A 235 14.67 -4.33 -7.37
N ARG A 236 14.30 -4.29 -8.66
CA ARG A 236 15.20 -4.58 -9.81
C ARG A 236 16.45 -3.70 -9.84
N GLY A 237 16.39 -2.48 -9.30
CA GLY A 237 17.52 -1.54 -9.25
C GLY A 237 18.46 -1.69 -8.05
N SER A 238 18.23 -2.64 -7.14
CA SER A 238 19.05 -2.83 -5.94
C SER A 238 19.85 -4.13 -6.04
N SER A 239 21.09 -4.05 -6.51
CA SER A 239 21.96 -5.19 -6.84
C SER A 239 22.50 -6.00 -5.64
N THR A 240 21.92 -5.88 -4.45
CA THR A 240 22.28 -6.74 -3.30
C THR A 240 21.04 -7.07 -2.47
N ILE A 241 20.80 -8.36 -2.26
CA ILE A 241 19.93 -8.88 -1.20
C ILE A 241 20.80 -8.88 0.07
N SER A 242 20.45 -8.05 1.03
CA SER A 242 21.10 -7.89 2.33
C SER A 242 19.99 -7.77 3.38
N HIS A 243 20.29 -8.01 4.66
CA HIS A 243 19.36 -7.74 5.77
C HIS A 243 18.87 -6.27 5.82
N PHE A 244 19.55 -5.36 5.09
CA PHE A 244 19.19 -3.95 4.89
C PHE A 244 18.46 -3.66 3.57
N SER A 245 18.22 -4.69 2.76
CA SER A 245 17.44 -4.61 1.54
C SER A 245 15.95 -4.68 1.86
N LEU A 246 15.11 -4.32 0.90
CA LEU A 246 13.66 -4.40 1.08
C LEU A 246 13.28 -5.85 1.44
N PRO A 247 12.45 -6.08 2.48
CA PRO A 247 12.00 -7.42 2.81
C PRO A 247 11.40 -8.10 1.59
N PRO A 248 11.57 -9.43 1.41
CA PRO A 248 10.78 -10.15 0.43
C PRO A 248 9.31 -9.84 0.67
N LEU A 249 8.60 -9.51 -0.42
CA LEU A 249 7.16 -9.39 -0.35
C LEU A 249 6.66 -10.79 -0.01
N ASN A 250 6.18 -11.00 1.22
CA ASN A 250 5.17 -12.03 1.50
C ASN A 250 3.83 -11.57 0.90
N LEU A 251 3.85 -11.10 -0.35
CA LEU A 251 2.63 -11.02 -1.11
C LEU A 251 2.24 -12.48 -1.37
N PRO A 252 0.99 -12.88 -1.08
CA PRO A 252 0.43 -14.08 -1.67
C PRO A 252 0.76 -14.04 -3.17
N LYS A 253 1.21 -15.16 -3.73
CA LYS A 253 1.38 -15.26 -5.18
C LYS A 253 0.08 -14.74 -5.81
N PHE A 254 0.18 -13.64 -6.56
CA PHE A 254 -0.95 -13.04 -7.27
C PHE A 254 -1.40 -14.03 -8.36
N GLU A 255 -2.23 -15.01 -7.99
CA GLU A 255 -3.06 -15.81 -8.90
C GLU A 255 -4.43 -15.15 -9.11
N VAL A 256 -4.52 -13.84 -8.88
CA VAL A 256 -5.75 -13.05 -8.97
C VAL A 256 -6.18 -12.82 -10.43
N GLY A 257 -5.30 -13.05 -11.40
CA GLY A 257 -5.65 -12.96 -12.83
C GLY A 257 -6.63 -14.04 -13.32
N GLN A 258 -6.89 -15.10 -12.54
CA GLN A 258 -7.83 -16.17 -12.91
C GLN A 258 -8.96 -16.39 -11.89
N SER A 259 -8.97 -15.70 -10.73
CA SER A 259 -10.10 -15.77 -9.77
C SER A 259 -10.99 -14.53 -9.79
N MET A 260 -10.53 -13.39 -10.33
CA MET A 260 -11.31 -12.14 -10.41
C MET A 260 -11.79 -11.81 -11.83
N LEU A 261 -11.53 -12.68 -12.80
CA LEU A 261 -12.16 -12.71 -14.13
C LEU A 261 -13.09 -13.90 -14.21
#